data_AF-A0A1J3K2M2-F1
#
_entry.id   AF-A0A1J3K2M2-F1
#
_cell.length_a   1.000
_cell.length_b   1.000
_cell.length_c   1.000
_cell.angle_alpha   90.00
_cell.angle_beta   90.00
_cell.angle_gamma   90.00
#
_symmetry.space_group_name_H-M   'P 1'
#
loop_
_entity.id
_entity.type
_entity.pdbx_description
1 polymer ?
#
loop_
_entity_poly.entity_id
_entity_poly.type
_entity_poly.pdbx_seq_one_letter_code
_entity_poly.pdbx_strand_id
1 'polypeptide(L)'
;TMSLERRIILRALGAEVHLTDMHVSIEGQLEKAQDILSKTPGGYIPHQFLNPENPEIHYRTTGPEIWRDSAGKVDILVAGVGTGGTVTGTGKFLKKMNKDIKVCVVEPTESAVLS
;
A
#
# COMPACT_ATOMS: atom_id res chain seq x y z
N THR A 1 -15.48 7.04 -4.87
CA THR A 1 -16.59 6.23 -4.30
C THR A 1 -16.11 4.82 -4.02
N MET A 2 -16.69 4.12 -3.03
CA MET A 2 -16.32 2.73 -2.72
C MET A 2 -17.41 1.77 -3.15
N SER A 3 -17.07 0.60 -3.71
CA SER A 3 -18.05 -0.35 -4.25
C SER A 3 -18.94 -0.94 -3.15
N LEU A 4 -20.10 -1.50 -3.53
CA LEU A 4 -21.01 -2.12 -2.57
C LEU A 4 -20.39 -3.37 -1.92
N GLU A 5 -19.70 -4.18 -2.72
CA GLU A 5 -19.06 -5.43 -2.32
C GLU A 5 -18.02 -5.18 -1.22
N ARG A 6 -17.17 -4.16 -1.40
CA ARG A 6 -16.15 -3.80 -0.41
C ARG A 6 -16.77 -3.38 0.93
N ARG A 7 -17.86 -2.61 0.90
CA ARG A 7 -18.58 -2.22 2.13
C ARG A 7 -19.21 -3.43 2.84
N ILE A 8 -19.76 -4.37 2.07
CA ILE A 8 -20.36 -5.59 2.63
C ILE A 8 -19.30 -6.44 3.32
N ILE A 9 -18.16 -6.68 2.66
CA ILE A 9 -17.08 -7.49 3.23
C ILE A 9 -16.56 -6.88 4.54
N LEU A 10 -16.31 -5.57 4.57
CA LEU A 10 -15.83 -4.88 5.78
C LEU A 10 -16.82 -5.01 6.94
N ARG A 11 -18.12 -4.79 6.69
CA ARG A 11 -19.16 -4.93 7.72
C ARG A 11 -19.35 -6.37 8.18
N ALA A 12 -19.24 -7.33 7.27
CA ALA A 12 -19.32 -8.76 7.59
C ALA A 12 -18.16 -9.19 8.51
N LEU A 13 -16.99 -8.56 8.40
CA LEU A 13 -15.85 -8.75 9.30
C LEU A 13 -15.95 -7.94 10.61
N GLY A 14 -17.06 -7.21 10.83
CA GLY A 14 -17.31 -6.45 12.05
C GLY A 14 -16.80 -5.01 12.05
N ALA A 15 -16.31 -4.50 10.91
CA ALA A 15 -15.85 -3.11 10.83
C ALA A 15 -17.03 -2.12 10.77
N GLU A 16 -16.93 -1.03 11.52
CA GLU A 16 -17.77 0.15 11.31
C GLU A 16 -17.24 0.93 10.08
N VAL A 17 -18.11 1.20 9.11
CA VAL A 17 -17.74 1.84 7.84
C VAL A 17 -18.35 3.23 7.76
N HIS A 18 -17.50 4.24 7.96
CA HIS A 18 -17.85 5.64 7.72
C HIS A 18 -17.54 6.02 6.27
N LEU A 19 -18.55 6.50 5.55
CA LEU A 19 -18.37 7.02 4.19
C LEU A 19 -18.13 8.53 4.25
N THR A 20 -17.09 8.99 3.56
CA THR A 20 -16.87 10.41 3.29
C THR A 20 -17.58 10.81 1.99
N ASP A 21 -17.71 12.12 1.76
CA ASP A 21 -18.17 12.64 0.48
C ASP A 21 -17.26 12.11 -0.67
N MET A 22 -17.84 11.93 -1.85
CA MET A 22 -17.12 11.38 -2.99
C MET A 22 -16.15 12.37 -3.64
N HIS A 23 -16.32 13.67 -3.37
CA HIS A 23 -15.51 14.75 -3.91
C HIS A 23 -14.31 15.11 -3.04
N VAL A 24 -14.19 14.52 -1.84
CA VAL A 24 -13.05 14.80 -0.96
C VAL A 24 -11.80 14.04 -1.41
N SER A 25 -10.67 14.73 -1.37
CA SER A 25 -9.36 14.13 -1.64
C SER A 25 -8.95 13.11 -0.57
N ILE A 26 -7.81 12.46 -0.76
CA ILE A 26 -7.23 11.55 0.25
C ILE A 26 -6.94 12.32 1.54
N GLU A 27 -6.48 13.56 1.45
CA GLU A 27 -6.24 14.43 2.61
C GLU A 27 -7.52 14.62 3.43
N GLY A 28 -8.65 14.92 2.80
CA GLY A 28 -9.91 15.06 3.55
C GLY A 28 -10.45 13.74 4.09
N GLN A 29 -10.10 12.59 3.49
CA GLN A 29 -10.35 11.27 4.11
C GLN A 29 -9.51 11.07 5.38
N LEU A 30 -8.24 11.53 5.37
CA LEU A 30 -7.38 11.50 6.55
C LEU A 30 -7.86 12.45 7.64
N GLU A 31 -8.37 13.65 7.29
CA GLU A 31 -9.00 14.56 8.23
C GLU A 31 -10.20 13.90 8.93
N LYS A 32 -11.04 13.17 8.18
CA LYS A 32 -12.15 12.43 8.79
C LYS A 32 -11.65 11.33 9.74
N ALA A 33 -10.60 10.61 9.36
CA ALA A 33 -9.98 9.61 10.25
C ALA A 33 -9.45 10.25 11.54
N GLN A 34 -8.85 11.45 11.46
CA GLN A 34 -8.38 12.19 12.63
C GLN A 34 -9.52 12.71 13.51
N ASP A 35 -10.62 13.19 12.91
CA ASP A 35 -11.82 13.56 13.65
C ASP A 35 -12.36 12.38 14.48
N ILE A 36 -12.42 11.18 13.89
CA ILE A 36 -12.83 9.95 14.59
C ILE A 36 -11.85 9.63 15.72
N LEU A 37 -10.54 9.66 15.44
CA LEU A 37 -9.51 9.38 16.45
C LEU A 37 -9.63 10.33 17.65
N SER A 38 -9.83 11.63 17.41
CA SER A 38 -9.96 12.64 18.47
C SER A 38 -11.11 12.38 19.44
N LYS A 39 -12.12 11.61 19.00
CA LYS A 39 -13.33 11.26 19.76
C LYS A 39 -13.30 9.82 20.27
N THR A 40 -12.24 9.06 20.00
CA THR A 40 -12.13 7.63 20.33
C THR A 40 -11.00 7.42 21.33
N PRO A 41 -11.28 7.37 22.65
CA PRO A 41 -10.27 7.07 23.66
C PRO A 41 -9.57 5.74 23.37
N GLY A 42 -8.23 5.75 23.33
CA GLY A 42 -7.44 4.56 22.99
C GLY A 42 -7.42 4.19 21.51
N GLY A 43 -7.97 5.02 20.62
CA GLY A 43 -7.90 4.81 19.18
C GLY A 43 -6.46 4.90 18.64
N TYR A 44 -6.24 4.33 17.47
CA TYR A 44 -4.95 4.34 16.77
C TYR A 44 -5.16 4.36 15.26
N ILE A 45 -4.35 5.14 14.54
CA ILE A 45 -4.33 5.17 13.07
C ILE A 45 -3.02 4.52 12.58
N PRO A 46 -3.08 3.39 11.85
CA PRO A 46 -1.87 2.69 11.36
C PRO A 46 -1.04 3.44 10.31
N HIS A 47 -1.58 4.52 9.71
CA HIS A 47 -0.91 5.40 8.75
C HIS A 47 -0.17 4.68 7.60
N GLN A 48 -0.89 3.92 6.76
CA GLN A 48 -0.30 3.06 5.71
C GLN A 48 0.68 3.76 4.73
N PHE A 49 0.57 5.08 4.52
CA PHE A 49 1.46 5.84 3.64
C PHE A 49 2.77 6.27 4.30
N LEU A 50 2.79 6.40 5.63
CA LEU A 50 3.94 6.91 6.39
C LEU A 50 4.62 5.83 7.25
N ASN A 51 3.90 4.74 7.54
CA ASN A 51 4.37 3.70 8.43
C ASN A 51 5.48 2.86 7.74
N PRO A 52 6.72 2.85 8.29
CA PRO A 52 7.84 2.11 7.70
C PRO A 52 7.62 0.58 7.72
N GLU A 53 6.71 0.07 8.55
CA GLU A 53 6.37 -1.35 8.56
C GLU A 53 5.70 -1.81 7.25
N ASN A 54 5.04 -0.90 6.51
CA ASN A 54 4.44 -1.21 5.21
C ASN A 54 5.49 -1.66 4.17
N PRO A 55 6.55 -0.88 3.85
CA PRO A 55 7.61 -1.40 3.00
C PRO A 55 8.44 -2.51 3.65
N GLU A 56 8.63 -2.51 4.97
CA GLU A 56 9.46 -3.51 5.65
C GLU A 56 8.90 -4.92 5.53
N ILE A 57 7.58 -5.10 5.62
CA ILE A 57 6.99 -6.44 5.47
C ILE A 57 7.30 -7.02 4.07
N HIS A 58 7.26 -6.20 3.03
CA HIS A 58 7.57 -6.62 1.66
C HIS A 58 9.06 -6.91 1.44
N TYR A 59 9.95 -6.26 2.18
CA TYR A 59 11.38 -6.60 2.19
C TYR A 59 11.63 -7.94 2.88
N ARG A 60 10.88 -8.25 3.96
CA ARG A 60 11.04 -9.47 4.75
C ARG A 60 10.30 -10.69 4.21
N THR A 61 9.29 -10.49 3.37
CA THR A 61 8.40 -11.57 2.89
C THR A 61 8.33 -11.60 1.37
N THR A 62 7.66 -10.63 0.75
CA THR A 62 7.37 -10.62 -0.70
C THR A 62 8.63 -10.68 -1.57
N GLY A 63 9.69 -9.93 -1.23
CA GLY A 63 10.99 -10.00 -1.91
C GLY A 63 11.63 -11.39 -1.83
N PRO A 64 11.84 -11.94 -0.61
CA PRO A 64 12.35 -13.29 -0.42
C PRO A 64 11.55 -14.38 -1.14
N GLU A 65 10.22 -14.29 -1.14
CA GLU A 65 9.34 -15.23 -1.84
C GLU A 65 9.61 -15.21 -3.35
N ILE A 66 9.60 -14.03 -3.98
CA ILE A 66 9.90 -13.89 -5.41
C ILE A 66 11.30 -14.41 -5.74
N TRP A 67 12.30 -14.09 -4.93
CA TRP A 67 13.68 -14.56 -5.15
C TRP A 67 13.79 -16.09 -5.06
N ARG A 68 13.19 -16.68 -4.02
CA ARG A 68 13.17 -18.13 -3.80
C ARG A 68 12.43 -18.83 -4.94
N ASP A 69 11.22 -18.38 -5.26
CA ASP A 69 10.32 -19.09 -6.18
C ASP A 69 10.75 -18.91 -7.64
N SER A 70 11.50 -17.85 -7.95
CA SER A 70 12.21 -17.71 -9.24
C SER A 70 13.55 -18.46 -9.29
N ALA A 71 13.97 -19.11 -8.20
CA ALA A 71 15.31 -19.69 -8.03
C ALA A 71 16.44 -18.69 -8.37
N GLY A 72 16.26 -17.42 -7.99
CA GLY A 72 17.21 -16.33 -8.26
C GLY A 72 17.26 -15.86 -9.71
N LYS A 73 16.28 -16.22 -10.54
CA LYS A 73 16.23 -15.89 -11.98
C LYS A 73 15.34 -14.69 -12.32
N VAL A 74 14.84 -13.96 -11.32
CA VAL A 74 14.07 -12.74 -11.58
C VAL A 74 15.00 -11.63 -12.09
N ASP A 75 14.69 -11.10 -13.27
CA ASP A 75 15.45 -9.99 -13.89
C ASP A 75 14.78 -8.63 -13.68
N ILE A 76 13.44 -8.60 -13.64
CA ILE A 76 12.65 -7.37 -13.58
C ILE A 76 11.47 -7.55 -12.63
N LEU A 77 11.31 -6.59 -11.71
CA LEU A 77 10.10 -6.41 -10.91
C LEU A 77 9.27 -5.27 -11.51
N VAL A 78 8.00 -5.53 -11.81
CA VAL A 78 7.02 -4.50 -12.22
C VAL A 78 5.90 -4.46 -11.19
N ALA A 79 5.62 -3.29 -10.62
CA ALA A 79 4.58 -3.12 -9.60
C ALA A 79 3.83 -1.79 -9.76
N GLY A 80 2.51 -1.85 -9.64
CA GLY A 80 1.68 -0.64 -9.51
C GLY A 80 1.98 0.09 -8.20
N VAL A 81 1.89 1.42 -8.20
CA VAL A 81 2.14 2.25 -7.02
C VAL A 81 0.84 2.79 -6.42
N GLY A 82 0.64 2.47 -5.14
CA GLY A 82 -0.34 3.11 -4.26
C GLY A 82 0.40 3.76 -3.09
N THR A 83 0.57 3.01 -1.99
CA THR A 83 1.43 3.46 -0.87
C THR A 83 2.93 3.41 -1.17
N GLY A 84 3.31 2.71 -2.25
CA GLY A 84 4.71 2.43 -2.58
C GLY A 84 5.39 1.33 -1.75
N GLY A 85 4.69 0.73 -0.78
CA GLY A 85 5.25 -0.29 0.12
C GLY A 85 5.83 -1.49 -0.62
N THR A 86 5.06 -2.07 -1.53
CA THR A 86 5.45 -3.26 -2.30
C THR A 86 6.71 -3.03 -3.13
N VAL A 87 6.69 -2.01 -4.00
CA VAL A 87 7.84 -1.73 -4.89
C VAL A 87 9.09 -1.35 -4.10
N THR A 88 8.93 -0.63 -2.97
CA THR A 88 10.03 -0.22 -2.11
C THR A 88 10.66 -1.42 -1.41
N GLY A 89 9.86 -2.22 -0.69
CA GLY A 89 10.36 -3.33 0.11
C GLY A 89 10.92 -4.46 -0.75
N THR A 90 10.12 -4.93 -1.70
CA THR A 90 10.50 -5.99 -2.63
C THR A 90 11.69 -5.55 -3.49
N GLY A 91 11.67 -4.32 -4.03
CA GLY A 91 12.75 -3.79 -4.85
C GLY A 91 14.06 -3.66 -4.08
N LYS A 92 14.04 -3.18 -2.83
CA LYS A 92 15.23 -3.12 -1.95
C LYS A 92 15.81 -4.51 -1.71
N PHE A 93 14.97 -5.51 -1.41
CA PHE A 93 15.43 -6.87 -1.19
C PHE A 93 16.06 -7.46 -2.46
N LEU A 94 15.36 -7.39 -3.60
CA LEU A 94 15.86 -7.94 -4.85
C LEU A 94 17.17 -7.27 -5.30
N LYS A 95 17.27 -5.94 -5.20
CA LYS A 95 18.52 -5.23 -5.51
C LYS A 95 19.68 -5.54 -4.55
N LYS A 96 19.39 -5.97 -3.33
CA LYS A 96 20.40 -6.50 -2.40
C LYS A 96 20.92 -7.86 -2.88
N MET A 97 20.07 -8.71 -3.45
CA MET A 97 20.43 -10.02 -3.98
C MET A 97 21.16 -9.93 -5.32
N ASN A 98 20.68 -9.08 -6.23
CA ASN A 98 21.32 -8.76 -7.50
C ASN A 98 21.04 -7.31 -7.90
N LYS A 99 22.10 -6.47 -7.97
CA LYS A 99 22.00 -5.04 -8.27
C LYS A 99 21.47 -4.75 -9.68
N ASP A 100 21.64 -5.70 -10.60
CA ASP A 100 21.25 -5.57 -12.01
C ASP A 100 19.74 -5.73 -12.24
N ILE A 101 19.01 -6.25 -11.24
CA ILE A 101 17.54 -6.36 -11.30
C ILE A 101 16.93 -4.98 -11.50
N LYS A 102 16.06 -4.87 -12.51
CA LYS A 102 15.31 -3.65 -12.79
C LYS A 102 14.04 -3.63 -11.94
N VAL A 103 13.72 -2.46 -11.39
CA VAL A 103 12.51 -2.23 -10.61
C VAL A 103 11.73 -1.13 -11.30
N CYS A 104 10.56 -1.46 -11.82
CA CYS A 104 9.72 -0.57 -12.62
C CYS A 104 8.40 -0.30 -11.87
N VAL A 105 8.06 0.98 -11.78
CA VAL A 105 6.80 1.44 -11.21
C VAL A 105 5.78 1.64 -12.33
N VAL A 106 4.52 1.31 -12.04
CA VAL A 106 3.38 1.60 -12.92
C VAL A 106 2.43 2.57 -12.23
N GLU A 107 2.07 3.66 -12.90
CA GLU A 107 1.05 4.62 -12.49
C GLU A 107 0.03 4.87 -13.62
N PRO A 108 -1.19 5.36 -13.31
CA PRO A 108 -2.18 5.69 -14.32
C PRO A 108 -1.77 6.92 -15.14
N THR A 109 -1.99 6.87 -16.47
CA THR A 109 -1.71 8.01 -17.36
C THR A 109 -2.57 9.24 -17.07
N GLU A 110 -3.76 9.04 -16.50
CA GLU A 110 -4.70 10.10 -16.13
C GLU A 110 -4.26 10.85 -14.85
N SER A 111 -3.28 10.33 -14.12
CA SER A 111 -2.78 10.88 -12.86
C SER A 111 -1.30 10.54 -12.67
N ALA A 112 -0.49 10.78 -13.70
CA ALA A 112 0.94 10.52 -13.68
C ALA A 112 1.69 11.63 -12.89
N VAL A 113 1.98 11.36 -11.62
CA VAL A 113 2.62 12.32 -10.71
C VAL A 113 4.09 11.98 -10.45
N LEU A 114 4.56 10.80 -10.88
CA LEU A 114 5.93 10.34 -10.67
C LEU A 114 6.82 10.53 -11.92
N SER A 115 6.24 10.45 -13.14
CA SER A 115 6.95 10.55 -14.42
C SER A 115 6.86 11.91 -15.10
#